data_AF-A0A3D1P8T3-F1
#
_entry.id   AF-A0A3D1P8T3-F1
#
_cell.length_a   1.000
_cell.length_b   1.000
_cell.length_c   1.000
_cell.angle_alpha   90.00
_cell.angle_beta   90.00
_cell.angle_gamma   90.00
#
_symmetry.space_group_name_H-M   'P 1'
#
loop_
_entity.id
_entity.type
_entity.pdbx_description
1 polymer ?
#
loop_
_entity_poly.entity_id
_entity_poly.type
_entity_poly.pdbx_seq_one_letter_code
_entity_poly.pdbx_strand_id
1 'polypeptide(L)' 'MPKRKLDRKREFIQVAIDPSEKAAFDAWCAANSTTMSEIIRKEIAPYIAKGNELQQKETIAE' A
#
# COMPACT_ATOMS: atom_id res chain seq x y z
N MET A 1 -19.92 -16.45 -21.70
CA MET A 1 -18.55 -16.05 -22.10
C MET A 1 -17.69 -15.93 -20.85
N PRO A 2 -16.49 -16.53 -20.79
CA PRO A 2 -15.63 -16.41 -19.62
C PRO A 2 -15.09 -14.97 -19.56
N LYS A 3 -15.39 -14.23 -18.50
CA LYS A 3 -14.83 -12.89 -18.27
C LYS A 3 -13.30 -13.03 -18.17
N ARG A 4 -12.56 -12.53 -19.16
CA ARG A 4 -11.09 -12.43 -19.08
C ARG A 4 -10.76 -11.65 -17.81
N LYS A 5 -10.07 -12.26 -16.84
CA LYS A 5 -9.59 -11.55 -15.66
C LYS A 5 -8.63 -10.48 -16.16
N LEU A 6 -8.92 -9.21 -15.85
CA LEU A 6 -8.09 -8.09 -16.23
C LEU A 6 -6.71 -8.31 -15.58
N ASP A 7 -5.69 -8.60 -16.40
CA ASP A 7 -4.32 -8.78 -15.94
C ASP A 7 -3.78 -7.42 -15.49
N ARG A 8 -4.10 -7.05 -14.24
CA ARG A 8 -3.55 -5.84 -13.63
C ARG A 8 -2.12 -6.17 -13.24
N LYS A 9 -1.14 -5.53 -13.89
CA LYS A 9 0.25 -5.51 -13.41
C LYS A 9 0.23 -5.07 -11.94
N ARG A 10 0.56 -6.00 -11.04
CA ARG A 10 0.74 -5.68 -9.62
C ARG A 10 2.19 -5.31 -9.45
N GLU A 11 2.43 -4.06 -9.09
CA GLU A 11 3.74 -3.60 -8.67
C GLU A 11 3.93 -3.97 -7.20
N PHE A 12 5.11 -4.46 -6.86
CA PHE A 12 5.46 -4.89 -5.52
C PHE A 12 6.64 -4.05 -5.02
N ILE A 13 6.59 -3.68 -3.76
CA ILE A 13 7.67 -3.00 -3.05
C ILE A 13 8.18 -3.98 -2.00
N GLN A 14 9.51 -4.11 -1.90
CA GLN A 14 10.15 -4.86 -0.82
C GLN A 14 10.62 -3.88 0.25
N VAL A 15 10.28 -4.16 1.51
CA VAL A 15 10.67 -3.36 2.66
C VAL A 15 11.48 -4.25 3.60
N ALA A 16 12.72 -3.85 3.90
CA ALA A 16 13.55 -4.55 4.87
C ALA A 16 13.06 -4.22 6.28
N ILE A 17 12.80 -5.25 7.07
CA ILE A 17 12.33 -5.16 8.46
C ILE A 17 13.05 -6.21 9.31
N ASP A 18 13.19 -5.94 10.60
CA ASP A 18 13.74 -6.93 11.52
C ASP A 18 12.81 -8.17 11.58
N PRO A 19 13.35 -9.41 11.59
CA PRO A 19 12.53 -10.61 11.63
C PRO A 19 11.63 -10.74 12.87
N SER A 20 12.09 -10.24 14.02
CA SER A 20 11.32 -10.29 15.27
C SER A 20 10.13 -9.34 15.23
N GLU A 21 10.32 -8.14 14.70
CA GLU A 21 9.25 -7.16 14.49
C GLU A 21 8.26 -7.65 13.43
N LYS A 22 8.75 -8.28 12.36
CA LYS A 22 7.90 -8.91 11.35
C LYS A 22 6.97 -9.96 11.98
N ALA A 23 7.52 -10.84 12.80
CA ALA A 23 6.75 -11.91 13.43
C ALA A 23 5.67 -11.34 14.37
N ALA A 24 6.01 -10.30 15.14
CA ALA A 24 5.06 -9.60 15.99
C ALA A 24 3.92 -8.97 15.16
N PHE A 25 4.25 -8.35 14.03
CA PHE A 25 3.27 -7.71 13.16
C PHE A 25 2.36 -8.74 12.47
N ASP A 26 2.91 -9.85 11.97
CA ASP A 26 2.15 -10.95 11.37
C ASP A 26 1.15 -11.54 12.38
N ALA A 27 1.56 -11.74 13.64
CA ALA A 27 0.68 -12.23 14.69
C ALA A 27 -0.48 -11.27 14.98
N TRP A 28 -0.20 -9.96 15.02
CA TRP A 28 -1.23 -8.94 15.19
C TRP A 28 -2.20 -8.90 13.99
N CYS A 29 -1.69 -8.97 12.76
CA CYS A 29 -2.53 -9.03 11.55
C CYS A 29 -3.46 -10.25 11.57
N ALA A 30 -2.94 -11.41 11.94
CA ALA A 30 -3.74 -12.64 12.06
C ALA A 30 -4.86 -12.50 13.10
N ALA A 31 -4.57 -11.92 14.27
CA ALA A 31 -5.57 -11.70 15.32
C ALA A 31 -6.70 -10.74 14.88
N ASN A 32 -6.39 -9.80 13.98
CA ASN A 32 -7.34 -8.80 13.50
C ASN A 32 -7.99 -9.16 12.15
N SER A 33 -7.78 -10.39 11.65
CA SER A 33 -8.30 -10.84 10.35
C SER A 33 -7.97 -9.88 9.19
N THR A 34 -6.76 -9.32 9.21
CA THR A 34 -6.28 -8.37 8.19
C THR A 34 -4.91 -8.81 7.65
N THR A 35 -4.45 -8.15 6.59
CA THR A 35 -3.13 -8.40 6.00
C THR A 35 -2.21 -7.21 6.19
N MET A 36 -0.90 -7.48 6.30
CA MET A 36 0.12 -6.45 6.36
C MET A 36 0.01 -5.46 5.19
N SER A 37 -0.30 -5.96 3.98
CA SER A 37 -0.50 -5.11 2.80
C SER A 37 -1.67 -4.13 2.92
N GLU A 38 -2.78 -4.54 3.55
CA GLU A 38 -3.94 -3.66 3.75
C GLU A 38 -3.61 -2.52 4.72
N ILE A 39 -2.95 -2.86 5.82
CA ILE A 39 -2.53 -1.89 6.83
C ILE A 39 -1.58 -0.87 6.22
N ILE A 40 -0.51 -1.33 5.56
CA ILE A 40 0.48 -0.45 4.95
C ILE A 40 -0.16 0.46 3.88
N ARG A 41 -1.08 -0.06 3.05
CA ARG A 41 -1.80 0.78 2.09
C ARG A 41 -2.66 1.84 2.77
N LYS A 42 -3.33 1.49 3.86
CA LYS A 42 -4.17 2.43 4.62
C LYS A 42 -3.32 3.54 5.23
N GLU A 43 -2.16 3.21 5.79
CA GLU A 43 -1.23 4.18 6.38
C GLU A 43 -0.58 5.09 5.32
N ILE A 44 -0.27 4.57 4.14
CA ILE A 44 0.36 5.35 3.07
C ILE A 44 -0.65 6.21 2.28
N ALA A 45 -1.93 5.82 2.24
CA ALA A 45 -2.96 6.50 1.44
C ALA A 45 -3.05 8.03 1.64
N PRO A 46 -2.98 8.59 2.86
CA PRO A 46 -3.01 10.04 3.06
C PRO A 46 -1.81 10.75 2.44
N TYR A 47 -0.62 10.13 2.46
CA TYR A 47 0.58 10.69 1.84
C TYR A 47 0.49 10.70 0.33
N ILE A 48 -0.10 9.65 -0.27
CA ILE A 48 -0.37 9.60 -1.71
C ILE A 48 -1.34 10.72 -2.10
N ALA A 49 -2.44 10.89 -1.36
CA ALA A 49 -3.42 11.94 -1.63
C ALA A 49 -2.77 13.34 -1.58
N LYS A 50 -2.02 13.63 -0.51
CA LYS A 50 -1.32 14.90 -0.35
C LYS A 50 -0.24 15.11 -1.41
N GLY A 51 0.51 14.08 -1.79
CA GLY A 51 1.51 14.14 -2.85
C GLY A 51 0.89 14.51 -4.21
N ASN A 52 -0.24 13.91 -4.54
CA ASN A 52 -0.97 14.22 -5.78
C ASN A 52 -1.50 15.67 -5.80
N GLU A 53 -2.01 16.17 -4.66
CA GLU A 53 -2.43 17.57 -4.54
C GLU A 53 -1.28 18.56 -4.77
N LEU A 54 -0.09 18.25 -4.22
CA LEU A 54 1.10 19.10 -4.39
C LEU A 54 1.60 19.10 -5.84
N GLN A 55 1.67 17.93 -6.48
CA GLN A 55 2.07 17.82 -7.89
C GLN A 55 1.12 18.60 -8.81
N GLN A 56 -0.19 18.58 -8.54
CA GLN A 56 -1.15 19.35 -9.33
C GLN A 56 -1.00 20.86 -9.12
N LYS A 57 -0.68 21.32 -7.90
CA LYS A 57 -0.42 22.73 -7.62
C LYS A 57 0.86 23.24 -8.29
N GLU A 58 1.91 22.43 -8.34
CA GLU A 58 3.14 22.78 -9.06
C GLU A 58 2.91 22.84 -10.58
N THR A 59 2.10 21.93 -11.13
CA THR A 59 1.81 21.88 -12.58
C THR A 59 0.95 23.06 -13.08
N ILE A 60 0.22 23.76 -12.20
CA ILE A 60 -0.63 24.92 -12.56
C ILE A 60 0.15 26.25 -12.38
N ALA A 61 1.31 26.21 -11.73
CA ALA A 61 2.15 27.39 -11.49
C ALA A 61 3.22 27.64 -12.58
N GLU A 62 3.33 26.76 -13.57
CA GLU A 62 4.06 26.93 -14.84
C GLU A 62 3.11 27.31 -15.99
#